data_AF-A0A931Q8D0-F1
#
_entry.id   AF-A0A931Q8D0-F1
#
_cell.length_a   1.000
_cell.length_b   1.000
_cell.length_c   1.000
_cell.angle_alpha   90.00
_cell.angle_beta   90.00
_cell.angle_gamma   90.00
#
_symmetry.space_group_name_H-M   'P 1'
#
loop_
_entity.id
_entity.type
_entity.pdbx_description
1 polymer ?
#
loop_
_entity_poly.entity_id
_entity_poly.type
_entity_poly.pdbx_seq_one_letter_code
_entity_poly.pdbx_strand_id
1 'polypeptide(L)'
;MLNYFTPTIIVAFTMLILLLLLLIGLNLPKFLRERSRKWHRLIIFEVPSEKAKEAFSKIVNDLKAPFAFEMAVHHLGKGVHYYVLVPEPTREKVAGIIEGNIVSDYSVYHPGGGNSYAYFKGGKTWSDFDYTSVDFSRVNEIGESVVLQFLIKENGKQNMILNIRAAASAPTPYQSQEIIAGLKSSLSGFRFLEPKSNNSFVQKFNSREFGEREAVQWLKS
;
A
#
# COMPACT_ATOMS: atom_id res chain seq x y z
N MET A 1 -11.77 59.23 -28.01
CA MET A 1 -11.46 57.80 -27.76
C MET A 1 -11.97 57.44 -26.38
N LEU A 2 -12.77 56.37 -26.28
CA LEU A 2 -13.24 55.68 -25.06
C LEU A 2 -14.20 56.40 -24.09
N ASN A 3 -15.44 55.88 -24.01
CA ASN A 3 -16.02 55.34 -22.77
C ASN A 3 -17.36 54.65 -23.10
N TYR A 4 -17.30 53.40 -23.59
CA TYR A 4 -18.47 52.58 -23.92
C TYR A 4 -18.80 51.54 -22.83
N PHE A 5 -18.39 51.76 -21.58
CA PHE A 5 -18.84 50.93 -20.47
C PHE A 5 -20.17 51.49 -19.94
N THR A 6 -21.27 51.08 -20.57
CA THR A 6 -22.58 51.31 -20.00
C THR A 6 -22.73 50.46 -18.73
N PRO A 7 -23.46 50.95 -17.70
CA PRO A 7 -23.74 50.17 -16.49
C PRO A 7 -24.31 48.78 -16.77
N THR A 8 -25.05 48.63 -17.87
CA THR A 8 -25.60 47.35 -18.34
C THR A 8 -24.53 46.32 -18.69
N ILE A 9 -23.41 46.73 -19.30
CA ILE A 9 -22.31 45.84 -19.65
C ILE A 9 -21.62 45.33 -18.37
N ILE A 10 -21.46 46.20 -17.37
CA ILE A 10 -20.86 45.83 -16.08
C ILE A 10 -21.74 44.81 -15.34
N VAL A 11 -23.05 45.02 -15.32
CA VAL A 11 -24.00 44.07 -14.70
C VAL A 11 -24.02 42.73 -15.44
N ALA A 12 -24.02 42.74 -16.78
CA ALA A 12 -23.99 41.50 -17.56
C ALA A 12 -22.69 40.71 -17.31
N PHE A 13 -21.54 41.40 -17.25
CA PHE A 13 -20.25 40.77 -17.01
C PHE A 13 -20.14 40.17 -15.59
N THR A 14 -20.64 40.87 -14.57
CA THR A 14 -20.66 40.36 -13.20
C THR A 14 -21.58 39.14 -13.04
N MET A 15 -22.75 39.16 -13.68
CA MET A 15 -23.65 38.00 -13.71
C MET A 15 -23.02 36.80 -14.42
N LEU A 16 -22.30 37.02 -15.52
CA LEU A 16 -21.58 35.97 -16.22
C LEU A 16 -20.48 35.34 -15.35
N ILE A 17 -19.70 36.16 -14.63
CA ILE A 17 -18.66 35.67 -13.71
C ILE A 17 -19.30 34.84 -12.58
N LEU A 18 -20.39 35.32 -11.97
CA LEU A 18 -21.09 34.59 -10.91
C LEU A 18 -21.62 33.24 -11.40
N LEU A 19 -22.20 33.20 -12.59
CA LEU A 19 -22.66 31.96 -13.20
C LEU A 19 -21.50 30.98 -13.44
N LEU A 20 -20.36 31.49 -13.92
CA LEU A 20 -19.17 30.69 -14.19
C LEU A 20 -18.56 30.14 -12.89
N LEU A 21 -18.49 30.95 -11.83
CA LEU A 21 -18.07 30.50 -10.50
C LEU A 21 -19.02 29.47 -9.90
N LEU A 22 -20.33 29.62 -10.10
CA LEU A 22 -21.32 28.64 -9.64
C LEU A 22 -21.19 27.31 -10.40
N LEU A 23 -20.98 27.35 -11.72
CA LEU A 23 -20.72 26.15 -12.53
C LEU A 23 -19.40 25.47 -12.15
N ILE A 24 -18.34 26.23 -11.88
CA ILE A 24 -17.09 25.67 -11.34
C ILE A 24 -17.32 25.07 -9.95
N GLY A 25 -17.99 25.79 -9.04
CA GLY A 25 -18.25 25.36 -7.67
C GLY A 25 -19.08 24.08 -7.58
N LEU A 26 -20.05 23.89 -8.49
CA LEU A 26 -20.85 22.66 -8.57
C LEU A 26 -20.08 21.45 -9.12
N ASN A 27 -19.10 21.69 -10.01
CA ASN A 27 -18.30 20.62 -10.61
C ASN A 27 -17.02 20.32 -9.84
N LEU A 28 -16.48 21.28 -9.08
CA LEU A 28 -15.30 21.13 -8.26
C LEU A 28 -15.37 19.93 -7.30
N PRO A 29 -16.46 19.69 -6.52
CA PRO A 29 -16.53 18.52 -5.66
C PRO A 29 -16.58 17.21 -6.44
N LYS A 30 -17.18 17.19 -7.64
CA LYS A 30 -17.16 15.99 -8.50
C LYS A 30 -15.76 15.69 -9.00
N PHE A 31 -15.06 16.71 -9.49
CA PHE A 31 -13.67 16.61 -9.94
C PHE A 31 -12.73 16.20 -8.80
N LEU A 32 -12.85 16.82 -7.62
CA LEU A 32 -12.07 16.46 -6.44
C LEU A 32 -12.39 15.04 -5.96
N ARG A 33 -13.66 14.61 -6.01
CA ARG A 33 -14.07 13.25 -5.64
C ARG A 33 -13.57 12.20 -6.63
N GLU A 34 -13.57 12.47 -7.93
CA GLU A 34 -13.01 11.57 -8.95
C GLU A 34 -11.49 11.48 -8.85
N ARG A 35 -10.82 12.63 -8.67
CA ARG A 35 -9.38 12.66 -8.44
C ARG A 35 -9.05 11.88 -7.17
N SER A 36 -9.77 12.10 -6.07
CA SER A 36 -9.61 11.31 -4.85
C SER A 36 -9.82 9.82 -5.13
N ARG A 37 -10.92 9.40 -5.77
CA ARG A 37 -11.22 7.98 -6.07
C ARG A 37 -10.12 7.29 -6.88
N LYS A 38 -9.54 7.94 -7.90
CA LYS A 38 -8.46 7.33 -8.70
C LYS A 38 -7.22 7.04 -7.85
N TRP A 39 -6.96 7.82 -6.80
CA TRP A 39 -5.85 7.59 -5.88
C TRP A 39 -6.12 6.48 -4.87
N HIS A 40 -7.38 6.05 -4.72
CA HIS A 40 -7.76 4.91 -3.88
C HIS A 40 -7.78 3.58 -4.67
N ARG A 41 -7.68 3.63 -6.01
CA ARG A 41 -7.55 2.41 -6.81
C ARG A 41 -6.08 2.03 -6.89
N LEU A 42 -5.76 0.88 -6.30
CA LEU A 42 -4.45 0.26 -6.38
C LEU A 42 -4.44 -0.76 -7.51
N ILE A 43 -3.36 -0.72 -8.30
CA ILE A 43 -2.99 -1.78 -9.23
C ILE A 43 -1.98 -2.67 -8.55
N ILE A 44 -2.17 -3.97 -8.71
CA ILE A 44 -1.32 -5.00 -8.13
C ILE A 44 -0.51 -5.61 -9.28
N PHE A 45 0.81 -5.51 -9.18
CA PHE A 45 1.75 -6.17 -10.05
C PHE A 45 2.30 -7.40 -9.32
N GLU A 46 2.12 -8.58 -9.89
CA GLU A 46 2.83 -9.79 -9.49
C GLU A 46 4.22 -9.78 -10.10
N VAL A 47 5.24 -9.90 -9.26
CA VAL A 47 6.65 -9.88 -9.65
C VAL A 47 7.22 -11.29 -9.54
N PRO A 48 7.93 -11.78 -10.57
CA PRO A 48 8.63 -13.06 -10.48
C PRO A 48 9.65 -13.08 -9.33
N SER A 49 9.76 -14.23 -8.66
CA SER A 49 10.56 -14.39 -7.43
C SER A 49 12.02 -13.98 -7.58
N GLU A 50 12.61 -14.29 -8.73
CA GLU A 50 13.99 -14.04 -9.12
C GLU A 50 14.26 -12.55 -9.41
N LYS A 51 13.21 -11.77 -9.73
CA LYS A 51 13.31 -10.32 -10.01
C LYS A 51 12.85 -9.45 -8.85
N ALA A 52 12.27 -10.03 -7.79
CA ALA A 52 11.64 -9.28 -6.70
C ALA A 52 12.58 -8.25 -6.05
N LYS A 53 13.83 -8.64 -5.73
CA LYS A 53 14.83 -7.74 -5.12
C LYS A 53 15.16 -6.54 -6.00
N GLU A 54 15.39 -6.80 -7.29
CA GLU A 54 15.76 -5.77 -8.26
C GLU A 54 14.58 -4.83 -8.51
N ALA A 55 13.40 -5.40 -8.80
CA ALA A 55 12.17 -4.66 -9.04
C ALA A 55 11.86 -3.70 -7.89
N PHE A 56 11.95 -4.20 -6.66
CA PHE A 56 11.69 -3.38 -5.50
C PHE A 56 12.76 -2.30 -5.29
N SER A 57 14.04 -2.63 -5.45
CA SER A 57 15.12 -1.64 -5.33
C SER A 57 14.97 -0.51 -6.36
N LYS A 58 14.57 -0.83 -7.59
CA LYS A 58 14.25 0.18 -8.62
C LYS A 58 13.07 1.04 -8.23
N ILE A 59 11.97 0.44 -7.75
CA ILE A 59 10.79 1.20 -7.30
C ILE A 59 11.15 2.17 -6.17
N VAL A 60 11.88 1.69 -5.16
CA VAL A 60 12.30 2.50 -4.01
C VAL A 60 13.10 3.74 -4.45
N ASN A 61 13.95 3.60 -5.46
CA ASN A 61 14.82 4.67 -5.95
C ASN A 61 14.13 5.60 -6.97
N ASP A 62 13.32 5.04 -7.88
CA ASP A 62 12.81 5.74 -9.07
C ASP A 62 11.35 6.21 -8.91
N LEU A 63 10.57 5.55 -8.05
CA LEU A 63 9.16 5.84 -7.84
C LEU A 63 8.95 6.84 -6.70
N LYS A 64 8.81 8.11 -7.06
CA LYS A 64 8.37 9.19 -6.16
C LYS A 64 6.84 9.17 -5.93
N ALA A 65 6.28 8.00 -5.65
CA ALA A 65 4.86 7.83 -5.38
C ALA A 65 4.65 6.80 -4.26
N PRO A 66 3.52 6.84 -3.53
CA PRO A 66 3.19 5.81 -2.55
C PRO A 66 3.11 4.43 -3.22
N PHE A 67 3.69 3.42 -2.60
CA PHE A 67 3.58 2.03 -3.02
C PHE A 67 3.58 1.10 -1.80
N ALA A 68 3.05 -0.10 -1.95
CA ALA A 68 3.21 -1.19 -0.99
C ALA A 68 3.94 -2.34 -1.67
N PHE A 69 4.77 -3.06 -0.92
CA PHE A 69 5.26 -4.36 -1.35
C PHE A 69 4.73 -5.41 -0.41
N GLU A 70 4.27 -6.50 -0.98
CA GLU A 70 3.68 -7.60 -0.24
C GLU A 70 4.39 -8.90 -0.62
N MET A 71 4.71 -9.71 0.38
CA MET A 71 5.01 -11.12 0.19
C MET A 71 3.84 -11.92 0.70
N ALA A 72 3.31 -12.81 -0.13
CA ALA A 72 2.15 -13.62 0.24
C ALA A 72 2.42 -15.10 0.01
N VAL A 73 1.95 -15.94 0.93
CA VAL A 73 1.70 -17.35 0.68
C VAL A 73 0.19 -17.49 0.62
N HIS A 74 -0.32 -17.97 -0.51
CA HIS A 74 -1.76 -18.15 -0.71
C HIS A 74 -2.26 -19.42 -0.03
N HIS A 75 -3.55 -19.44 0.33
CA HIS A 75 -4.19 -20.65 0.84
C HIS A 75 -4.04 -21.79 -0.17
N LEU A 76 -3.60 -22.96 0.30
CA LEU A 76 -3.24 -24.14 -0.53
C LEU A 76 -2.02 -23.96 -1.45
N GLY A 77 -1.39 -22.78 -1.46
CA GLY A 77 -0.15 -22.50 -2.18
C GLY A 77 1.07 -22.83 -1.32
N LYS A 78 2.12 -23.37 -1.94
CA LYS A 78 3.44 -23.55 -1.29
C LYS A 78 4.45 -22.47 -1.69
N GLY A 79 4.12 -21.68 -2.70
CA GLY A 79 4.98 -20.64 -3.25
C GLY A 79 4.82 -19.32 -2.50
N VAL A 80 5.94 -18.61 -2.34
CA VAL A 80 5.93 -17.21 -1.93
C VAL A 80 5.75 -16.35 -3.18
N HIS A 81 4.68 -15.58 -3.23
CA HIS A 81 4.39 -14.62 -4.27
C HIS A 81 4.80 -13.22 -3.83
N TYR A 82 5.20 -12.40 -4.79
CA TYR A 82 5.68 -11.04 -4.55
C TYR A 82 4.80 -10.06 -5.30
N TYR A 83 4.31 -9.06 -4.59
CA TYR A 83 3.40 -8.08 -5.15
C TYR A 83 3.90 -6.67 -4.92
N VAL A 84 3.70 -5.83 -5.93
CA VAL A 84 3.90 -4.39 -5.87
C VAL A 84 2.55 -3.72 -6.09
N LEU A 85 2.12 -2.94 -5.12
CA LEU A 85 0.85 -2.23 -5.14
C LEU A 85 1.11 -0.74 -5.33
N VAL A 86 0.52 -0.17 -6.37
CA VAL A 86 0.74 1.22 -6.74
C VAL A 86 -0.58 1.90 -7.13
N PRO A 87 -0.73 3.21 -6.92
CA PRO A 87 -1.88 3.95 -7.42
C PRO A 87 -2.03 3.79 -8.94
N GLU A 88 -3.28 3.69 -9.42
CA GLU A 88 -3.59 3.61 -10.86
C GLU A 88 -2.86 4.66 -11.71
N PRO A 89 -2.75 5.94 -11.31
CA PRO A 89 -2.06 6.95 -12.13
C PRO A 89 -0.57 6.65 -12.38
N THR A 90 0.06 5.80 -11.57
CA THR A 90 1.48 5.44 -11.71
C THR A 90 1.70 4.11 -12.42
N ARG A 91 0.63 3.44 -12.87
CA ARG A 91 0.67 2.12 -13.50
C ARG A 91 1.67 2.02 -14.65
N GLU A 92 1.58 2.93 -15.63
CA GLU A 92 2.44 2.89 -16.82
C GLU A 92 3.91 3.14 -16.49
N LYS A 93 4.18 4.06 -15.55
CA LYS A 93 5.53 4.31 -15.07
C LYS A 93 6.12 3.06 -14.41
N VAL A 94 5.34 2.38 -13.57
CA VAL A 94 5.80 1.18 -12.85
C VAL A 94 5.98 0.00 -13.80
N ALA A 95 5.08 -0.19 -14.76
CA ALA A 95 5.21 -1.21 -15.81
C ALA A 95 6.48 -1.04 -16.66
N GLY A 96 7.01 0.19 -16.78
CA GLY A 96 8.31 0.44 -17.42
C GLY A 96 9.53 0.21 -16.53
N ILE A 97 9.35 0.09 -15.21
CA ILE A 97 10.42 -0.12 -14.22
C ILE A 97 10.57 -1.61 -13.88
N ILE A 98 9.44 -2.32 -13.74
CA ILE A 98 9.39 -3.70 -13.31
C ILE A 98 8.81 -4.61 -14.40
N GLU A 99 9.36 -5.81 -14.50
CA GLU A 99 8.76 -6.88 -15.29
C GLU A 99 7.78 -7.66 -14.42
N GLY A 100 6.53 -7.20 -14.37
CA GLY A 100 5.47 -7.82 -13.58
C GLY A 100 4.14 -7.87 -14.31
N ASN A 101 3.30 -8.83 -13.95
CA ASN A 101 1.96 -9.00 -14.52
C ASN A 101 0.93 -8.28 -13.66
N ILE A 102 0.00 -7.56 -14.27
CA ILE A 102 -1.13 -7.00 -13.54
C ILE A 102 -2.07 -8.14 -13.17
N VAL A 103 -2.36 -8.28 -11.88
CA VAL A 103 -3.23 -9.33 -11.35
C VAL A 103 -4.42 -8.73 -10.60
N SER A 104 -5.47 -9.53 -10.43
CA SER A 104 -6.58 -9.19 -9.54
C SER A 104 -6.13 -9.25 -8.08
N ASP A 105 -6.86 -8.57 -7.20
CA ASP A 105 -6.65 -8.70 -5.76
C ASP A 105 -6.87 -10.15 -5.31
N TYR A 106 -6.16 -10.55 -4.27
CA TYR A 106 -6.11 -11.90 -3.77
C TYR A 106 -6.70 -11.97 -2.35
N SER A 107 -7.37 -13.08 -2.03
CA SER A 107 -7.94 -13.26 -0.70
C SER A 107 -6.89 -13.84 0.23
N VAL A 108 -6.59 -13.10 1.29
CA VAL A 108 -5.71 -13.57 2.38
C VAL A 108 -6.49 -14.39 3.40
N TYR A 109 -7.83 -14.27 3.44
CA TYR A 109 -8.63 -14.78 4.55
C TYR A 109 -9.32 -16.09 4.21
N HIS A 110 -9.22 -17.03 5.14
CA HIS A 110 -10.01 -18.26 5.17
C HIS A 110 -11.41 -17.93 5.72
N PRO A 111 -12.50 -18.23 4.99
CA PRO A 111 -13.86 -18.01 5.48
C PRO A 111 -14.09 -18.81 6.77
N GLY A 112 -14.51 -18.15 7.85
CA GLY A 112 -14.79 -18.80 9.13
C GLY A 112 -13.56 -19.24 9.94
N GLY A 113 -12.35 -18.92 9.47
CA GLY A 113 -11.09 -19.19 10.18
C GLY A 113 -10.74 -18.15 11.24
N GLY A 114 -9.67 -18.42 11.99
CA GLY A 114 -9.01 -17.46 12.87
C GLY A 114 -8.00 -16.62 12.10
N ASN A 115 -7.98 -15.31 12.39
CA ASN A 115 -7.01 -14.37 11.84
C ASN A 115 -6.14 -13.82 12.96
N SER A 116 -4.83 -13.78 12.72
CA SER A 116 -3.85 -13.16 13.60
C SER A 116 -3.05 -12.11 12.88
N TYR A 117 -2.71 -11.04 13.60
CA TYR A 117 -2.06 -9.87 13.04
C TYR A 117 -0.85 -9.49 13.89
N ALA A 118 0.21 -9.03 13.24
CA ALA A 118 1.40 -8.55 13.93
C ALA A 118 1.99 -7.32 13.25
N TYR A 119 2.67 -6.51 14.06
CA TYR A 119 3.45 -5.39 13.57
C TYR A 119 4.91 -5.54 14.01
N PHE A 120 5.80 -5.56 13.03
CA PHE A 120 7.25 -5.66 13.22
C PHE A 120 7.85 -4.28 12.96
N LYS A 121 8.22 -3.59 14.04
CA LYS A 121 8.67 -2.21 14.00
C LYS A 121 10.19 -2.12 13.94
N GLY A 122 10.70 -1.42 12.93
CA GLY A 122 12.11 -1.11 12.75
C GLY A 122 12.99 -2.35 12.71
N GLY A 123 14.31 -2.15 12.69
CA GLY A 123 15.27 -3.25 12.78
C GLY A 123 16.40 -3.11 11.78
N LYS A 124 16.04 -3.14 10.49
CA LYS A 124 17.00 -3.02 9.38
C LYS A 124 16.60 -1.91 8.44
N THR A 125 17.58 -1.38 7.71
CA THR A 125 17.26 -0.64 6.49
C THR A 125 16.76 -1.61 5.43
N TRP A 126 16.03 -1.12 4.44
CA TRP A 126 15.61 -1.99 3.34
C TRP A 126 16.80 -2.69 2.66
N SER A 127 17.88 -1.96 2.40
CA SER A 127 19.08 -2.48 1.74
C SER A 127 19.76 -3.63 2.50
N ASP A 128 19.64 -3.63 3.83
CA ASP A 128 20.22 -4.64 4.72
C ASP A 128 19.26 -5.81 5.02
N PHE A 129 17.99 -5.69 4.62
CA PHE A 129 16.99 -6.71 4.88
C PHE A 129 17.02 -7.79 3.79
N ASP A 130 17.34 -9.00 4.20
CA ASP A 130 17.22 -10.18 3.35
C ASP A 130 15.83 -10.79 3.48
N TYR A 131 14.94 -10.45 2.56
CA TYR A 131 13.57 -10.97 2.56
C TYR A 131 13.50 -12.49 2.29
N THR A 132 14.54 -13.09 1.70
CA THR A 132 14.58 -14.54 1.45
C THR A 132 14.84 -15.33 2.72
N SER A 133 15.34 -14.68 3.77
CA SER A 133 15.55 -15.28 5.09
C SER A 133 14.26 -15.45 5.90
N VAL A 134 13.13 -14.93 5.41
CA VAL A 134 11.84 -15.09 6.07
C VAL A 134 11.36 -16.53 5.93
N ASP A 135 11.30 -17.24 7.05
CA ASP A 135 10.83 -18.61 7.09
C ASP A 135 9.30 -18.70 7.03
N PHE A 136 8.78 -19.36 6.00
CA PHE A 136 7.36 -19.69 5.80
C PHE A 136 7.06 -21.18 6.00
N SER A 137 8.01 -21.96 6.52
CA SER A 137 7.84 -23.40 6.81
C SER A 137 6.56 -23.69 7.59
N ARG A 138 6.30 -22.91 8.65
CA ARG A 138 5.12 -23.07 9.51
C ARG A 138 3.80 -22.83 8.76
N VAL A 139 3.80 -21.91 7.80
CA VAL A 139 2.65 -21.64 6.94
C VAL A 139 2.37 -22.84 6.04
N ASN A 140 3.42 -23.42 5.47
CA ASN A 140 3.35 -24.61 4.63
C ASN A 140 2.93 -25.87 5.39
N GLU A 141 3.36 -26.01 6.65
CA GLU A 141 2.95 -27.11 7.54
C GLU A 141 1.45 -27.04 7.88
N ILE A 142 0.96 -25.85 8.18
CA ILE A 142 -0.45 -25.62 8.53
C ILE A 142 -1.33 -25.64 7.26
N GLY A 143 -0.77 -25.28 6.10
CA GLY A 143 -1.44 -25.32 4.80
C GLY A 143 -2.23 -24.05 4.45
N GLU A 144 -1.87 -22.92 5.06
CA GLU A 144 -2.70 -21.72 5.10
C GLU A 144 -2.02 -20.49 4.53
N SER A 145 -2.65 -19.31 4.66
CA SER A 145 -2.18 -18.07 4.07
C SER A 145 -1.51 -17.14 5.06
N VAL A 146 -0.50 -16.43 4.57
CA VAL A 146 0.11 -15.31 5.26
C VAL A 146 0.48 -14.21 4.28
N VAL A 147 0.37 -12.96 4.72
CA VAL A 147 0.85 -11.81 3.96
C VAL A 147 1.70 -10.92 4.84
N LEU A 148 2.86 -10.55 4.31
CA LEU A 148 3.75 -9.54 4.87
C LEU A 148 3.69 -8.29 4.00
N GLN A 149 3.19 -7.19 4.55
CA GLN A 149 3.19 -5.88 3.91
C GLN A 149 4.39 -5.08 4.42
N PHE A 150 5.31 -4.77 3.53
CA PHE A 150 6.51 -3.99 3.81
C PHE A 150 6.21 -2.50 3.73
N LEU A 151 6.52 -1.80 4.82
CA LEU A 151 6.31 -0.37 4.97
C LEU A 151 7.68 0.30 5.09
N ILE A 152 8.07 1.02 4.04
CA ILE A 152 9.29 1.81 4.09
C ILE A 152 8.98 3.17 4.67
N LYS A 153 9.77 3.62 5.63
CA LYS A 153 9.70 4.97 6.19
C LYS A 153 11.03 5.68 5.98
N GLU A 154 10.98 6.88 5.42
CA GLU A 154 12.14 7.74 5.30
C GLU A 154 12.53 8.29 6.69
N ASN A 155 13.81 8.17 7.03
CA ASN A 155 14.39 8.64 8.28
C ASN A 155 15.62 9.50 7.97
N GLY A 156 15.39 10.70 7.44
CA GLY A 156 16.45 11.58 6.94
C GLY A 156 16.89 11.22 5.52
N LYS A 157 17.93 11.90 5.01
CA LYS A 157 18.25 11.94 3.57
C LYS A 157 18.62 10.59 2.91
N GLN A 158 19.02 9.58 3.68
CA GLN A 158 19.51 8.30 3.12
C GLN A 158 19.11 7.05 3.93
N ASN A 159 18.47 7.19 5.09
CA ASN A 159 18.10 6.02 5.90
C ASN A 159 16.62 5.70 5.71
N MET A 160 16.35 4.59 5.04
CA MET A 160 15.00 4.05 4.89
C MET A 160 14.78 2.94 5.92
N ILE A 161 13.99 3.21 6.95
CA ILE A 161 13.62 2.21 7.96
C ILE A 161 12.53 1.31 7.40
N LEU A 162 12.72 0.00 7.51
CA LEU A 162 11.71 -0.98 7.19
C LEU A 162 10.84 -1.31 8.40
N ASN A 163 9.52 -1.27 8.23
CA ASN A 163 8.56 -1.92 9.13
C ASN A 163 7.78 -2.96 8.34
N ILE A 164 7.18 -3.94 9.03
CA ILE A 164 6.41 -5.00 8.39
C ILE A 164 5.08 -5.18 9.14
N ARG A 165 3.96 -5.22 8.42
CA ARG A 165 2.69 -5.74 8.93
C ARG A 165 2.56 -7.18 8.47
N ALA A 166 2.14 -8.06 9.37
CA ALA A 166 1.80 -9.42 9.02
C ALA A 166 0.32 -9.69 9.30
N ALA A 167 -0.31 -10.41 8.39
CA ALA A 167 -1.62 -11.00 8.59
C ALA A 167 -1.52 -12.49 8.25
N ALA A 168 -1.89 -13.34 9.21
CA ALA A 168 -2.00 -14.78 9.03
C ALA A 168 -3.46 -15.18 9.19
N SER A 169 -3.93 -16.06 8.32
CA SER A 169 -5.24 -16.68 8.42
C SER A 169 -5.05 -18.19 8.53
N ALA A 170 -5.88 -18.86 9.32
CA ALA A 170 -5.89 -20.32 9.45
C ALA A 170 -7.27 -20.82 9.92
N PRO A 171 -7.58 -22.13 9.92
CA PRO A 171 -8.88 -22.65 10.32
C PRO A 171 -9.19 -22.35 11.79
N THR A 172 -8.16 -22.27 12.64
CA THR A 172 -8.29 -21.94 14.05
C THR A 172 -7.44 -20.73 14.44
N PRO A 173 -7.87 -19.93 15.45
CA PRO A 173 -7.06 -18.83 15.97
C PRO A 173 -5.69 -19.29 16.46
N TYR A 174 -5.61 -20.47 17.09
CA TYR A 174 -4.35 -21.05 17.56
C TYR A 174 -3.35 -21.25 16.43
N GLN A 175 -3.76 -21.86 15.32
CA GLN A 175 -2.90 -22.05 14.15
C GLN A 175 -2.45 -20.71 13.55
N SER A 176 -3.34 -19.71 13.48
CA SER A 176 -2.95 -18.40 12.97
C SER A 176 -1.92 -17.70 13.87
N GLN A 177 -2.00 -17.88 15.20
CA GLN A 177 -1.00 -17.37 16.14
C GLN A 177 0.33 -18.09 16.02
N GLU A 178 0.28 -19.40 15.78
CA GLU A 178 1.46 -20.24 15.57
C GLU A 178 2.24 -19.83 14.29
N ILE A 179 1.53 -19.46 13.22
CA ILE A 179 2.15 -18.83 12.03
C ILE A 179 2.88 -17.54 12.41
N ILE A 180 2.21 -16.63 13.14
CA ILE A 180 2.80 -15.36 13.58
C ILE A 180 4.02 -15.59 14.50
N ALA A 181 3.98 -16.62 15.36
CA ALA A 181 5.10 -16.99 16.20
C ALA A 181 6.31 -17.46 15.39
N GLY A 182 6.10 -18.24 14.31
CA GLY A 182 7.15 -18.63 13.38
C GLY A 182 7.77 -17.43 12.64
N LEU A 183 6.94 -16.50 12.19
CA LEU A 183 7.42 -15.23 11.61
C LEU A 183 8.21 -14.39 12.61
N LYS A 184 7.83 -14.40 13.90
CA LYS A 184 8.56 -13.68 14.94
C LYS A 184 9.99 -14.20 15.12
N SER A 185 10.22 -15.50 14.99
CA SER A 185 11.58 -16.05 15.00
C SER A 185 12.40 -15.63 13.78
N SER A 186 11.83 -15.64 12.58
CA SER A 186 12.55 -15.25 11.35
C SER A 186 12.82 -13.74 11.27
N LEU A 187 11.93 -12.93 11.86
CA LEU A 187 12.04 -11.47 11.93
C LEU A 187 12.64 -10.98 13.26
N SER A 188 13.55 -11.75 13.88
CA SER A 188 14.15 -11.43 15.19
C SER A 188 14.87 -10.07 15.27
N GLY A 189 15.29 -9.51 14.12
CA GLY A 189 15.86 -8.16 14.04
C GLY A 189 14.83 -7.02 14.21
N PHE A 190 13.54 -7.33 14.22
CA PHE A 190 12.45 -6.35 14.32
C PHE A 190 11.80 -6.39 15.71
N ARG A 191 11.34 -5.24 16.19
CA ARG A 191 10.55 -5.21 17.42
C ARG A 191 9.12 -5.68 17.14
N PHE A 192 8.77 -6.86 17.65
CA PHE A 192 7.42 -7.38 17.60
C PHE A 192 6.45 -6.56 18.48
N LEU A 193 5.30 -6.20 17.90
CA LEU A 193 4.21 -5.49 18.56
C LEU A 193 2.88 -6.11 18.14
N GLU A 194 2.05 -6.43 19.13
CA GLU A 194 0.67 -6.82 18.88
C GLU A 194 -0.19 -5.57 18.59
N PRO A 195 -1.09 -5.61 17.61
CA PRO A 195 -1.99 -4.51 17.33
C PRO A 195 -2.91 -4.23 18.53
N LYS A 196 -3.02 -2.97 18.94
CA LYS A 196 -3.91 -2.56 20.04
C LYS A 196 -5.41 -2.79 19.72
N SER A 197 -5.77 -2.75 18.44
CA SER A 197 -7.14 -2.95 17.96
C SER A 197 -7.09 -3.66 16.62
N ASN A 198 -7.59 -4.90 16.61
CA ASN A 198 -7.64 -5.73 15.41
C ASN A 198 -8.46 -5.04 14.32
N ASN A 199 -9.64 -4.49 14.62
CA ASN A 199 -10.49 -3.86 13.60
C ASN A 199 -9.78 -2.73 12.84
N SER A 200 -9.11 -1.83 13.57
CA SER A 200 -8.39 -0.72 12.93
C SER A 200 -7.18 -1.21 12.12
N PHE A 201 -6.50 -2.26 12.60
CA PHE A 201 -5.36 -2.84 11.91
C PHE A 201 -5.79 -3.55 10.64
N VAL A 202 -6.85 -4.36 10.71
CA VAL A 202 -7.46 -5.08 9.59
C VAL A 202 -7.91 -4.12 8.51
N GLN A 203 -8.58 -3.03 8.89
CA GLN A 203 -8.99 -2.02 7.94
C GLN A 203 -7.78 -1.46 7.19
N LYS A 204 -6.75 -0.99 7.91
CA LYS A 204 -5.54 -0.43 7.31
C LYS A 204 -4.76 -1.44 6.46
N PHE A 205 -4.73 -2.70 6.89
CA PHE A 205 -4.08 -3.78 6.17
C PHE A 205 -4.81 -4.02 4.83
N ASN A 206 -6.13 -4.22 4.87
CA ASN A 206 -6.94 -4.49 3.68
C ASN A 206 -7.00 -3.31 2.71
N SER A 207 -7.12 -2.09 3.23
CA SER A 207 -7.11 -0.88 2.40
C SER A 207 -5.71 -0.46 1.96
N ARG A 208 -4.66 -1.17 2.42
CA ARG A 208 -3.25 -0.80 2.28
C ARG A 208 -3.00 0.66 2.66
N GLU A 209 -3.72 1.17 3.65
CA GLU A 209 -3.55 2.53 4.14
C GLU A 209 -2.29 2.65 4.99
N PHE A 210 -1.53 3.70 4.73
CA PHE A 210 -0.31 4.01 5.45
C PHE A 210 -0.56 5.15 6.44
N GLY A 211 -0.29 4.94 7.72
CA GLY A 211 -0.24 6.03 8.68
C GLY A 211 1.00 6.90 8.46
N GLU A 212 0.92 8.19 8.83
CA GLU A 212 2.06 9.13 8.73
C GLU A 212 3.31 8.64 9.48
N ARG A 213 3.10 7.79 10.49
CA ARG A 213 4.16 7.25 11.33
C ARG A 213 4.76 5.95 10.80
N GLU A 214 4.13 5.34 9.80
CA GLU A 214 4.36 3.96 9.36
C GLU A 214 5.03 3.85 7.99
N ALA A 215 4.83 4.81 7.06
CA ALA A 215 5.47 4.78 5.74
C ALA A 215 5.90 6.16 5.20
N VAL A 216 6.64 6.17 4.08
CA VAL A 216 7.03 7.38 3.35
C VAL A 216 5.79 8.07 2.79
N GLN A 217 5.51 9.28 3.25
CA GLN A 217 4.50 10.14 2.63
C GLN A 217 5.10 10.79 1.37
N TRP A 218 4.88 10.22 0.20
CA TRP A 218 5.20 10.86 -1.09
C TRP A 218 4.13 11.87 -1.53
N LEU A 219 3.48 12.54 -0.57
CA LEU A 219 2.49 13.60 -0.81
C LEU A 219 2.80 14.79 0.08
N LYS A 220 3.90 15.47 -0.22
CA LYS A 220 4.03 16.91 -0.02
C LYS A 220 4.62 17.50 -1.30
N SER A 221 3.76 17.74 -2.29
CA SER A 221 3.97 18.80 -3.28
C SER A 221 3.38 20.08 -2.72
#